data_AF-A0A2H6EG65-F1
#
_entry.id   AF-A0A2H6EG65-F1
#
_cell.length_a   1.000
_cell.length_b   1.000
_cell.length_c   1.000
_cell.angle_alpha   90.00
_cell.angle_beta   90.00
_cell.angle_gamma   90.00
#
_symmetry.space_group_name_H-M   'P 1'
#
loop_
_entity.id
_entity.type
_entity.pdbx_description
1 polymer ?
#
loop_
_entity_poly.entity_id
_entity_poly.type
_entity_poly.pdbx_seq_one_letter_code
_entity_poly.pdbx_strand_id
1 'polypeptide(L)'
;MNKFLSRIIIAAAVSTLLIFISCTEENITNPPQQETPDYFPHTEGTYYKFEITQSDSSGIIDTGFRTVSYSGDTTIDRTPYRVQIDSTETNQQMTVTESFFRTTETGVFYFVDTTGFSASLPDSLKSLVEIQQEMRAYLFPLEGGSTWTVYRVSIPINEFISFTPINITGRFEANESILLNLISGDTTITTKKVSFAFAFTPSPEGSIVTYNANVWLADNIGVVKIEGDAILVSLLTGGGLTVTGSPTVVNQKLIEFKIK
;
A
#
# COMPACT_ATOMS: atom_id res chain seq x y z
N MET A 1 -2.03 17.86 -81.48
CA MET A 1 -2.20 18.46 -80.14
C MET A 1 -3.26 17.77 -79.25
N ASN A 2 -3.90 16.65 -79.67
CA ASN A 2 -4.94 15.99 -78.86
C ASN A 2 -4.48 14.77 -78.03
N LYS A 3 -3.32 14.17 -78.31
CA LYS A 3 -2.86 12.97 -77.57
C LYS A 3 -2.12 13.29 -76.26
N PHE A 4 -1.60 14.51 -76.11
CA PHE A 4 -0.85 14.92 -74.93
C PHE A 4 -1.78 15.37 -73.79
N LEU A 5 -2.83 16.15 -74.11
CA LEU A 5 -3.88 16.53 -73.15
C LEU A 5 -4.66 15.32 -72.62
N SER A 6 -4.95 14.32 -73.47
CA SER A 6 -5.62 13.09 -73.04
C SER A 6 -4.81 12.29 -72.02
N ARG A 7 -3.47 12.26 -72.15
CA ARG A 7 -2.60 11.55 -71.19
C ARG A 7 -2.46 12.28 -69.85
N ILE A 8 -2.52 13.61 -69.85
CA ILE A 8 -2.49 14.42 -68.63
C ILE A 8 -3.80 14.30 -67.85
N ILE A 9 -4.96 14.25 -68.54
CA ILE A 9 -6.27 14.07 -67.88
C ILE A 9 -6.41 12.67 -67.28
N ILE A 10 -5.89 11.62 -67.95
CA ILE A 10 -5.89 10.25 -67.42
C ILE A 10 -4.93 10.11 -66.24
N ALA A 11 -3.75 10.73 -66.30
CA ALA A 11 -2.80 10.73 -65.18
C ALA A 11 -3.33 11.50 -63.95
N ALA A 12 -4.01 12.63 -64.16
CA ALA A 12 -4.67 13.38 -63.09
C ALA A 12 -5.83 12.59 -62.47
N ALA A 13 -6.65 11.93 -63.29
CA ALA A 13 -7.78 11.12 -62.81
C ALA A 13 -7.33 9.89 -62.00
N VAL A 14 -6.25 9.22 -62.40
CA VAL A 14 -5.67 8.08 -61.65
C VAL A 14 -4.99 8.54 -60.35
N SER A 15 -4.37 9.72 -60.33
CA SER A 15 -3.76 10.28 -59.10
C SER A 15 -4.79 10.75 -58.08
N THR A 16 -5.98 11.22 -58.49
CA THR A 16 -7.08 11.51 -57.56
C THR A 16 -7.81 10.26 -57.06
N LEU A 17 -7.83 9.16 -57.83
CA LEU A 17 -8.46 7.91 -57.39
C LEU A 17 -7.65 7.19 -56.30
N LEU A 18 -6.33 7.39 -56.27
CA LEU A 18 -5.44 6.78 -55.26
C LEU A 18 -5.46 7.50 -53.90
N ILE A 19 -6.02 8.71 -53.81
CA ILE A 19 -6.11 9.46 -52.55
C ILE A 19 -7.33 9.01 -51.71
N PHE A 20 -8.34 8.39 -52.32
CA PHE A 20 -9.55 7.95 -51.61
C PHE A 20 -9.49 6.50 -51.09
N ILE A 21 -8.43 5.74 -51.37
CA ILE A 21 -8.28 4.34 -50.91
C ILE A 21 -7.39 4.26 -49.65
N SER A 22 -6.81 5.37 -49.19
CA SER A 22 -5.89 5.39 -48.03
C SER A 22 -6.52 5.82 -46.70
N CYS A 23 -7.85 5.86 -46.59
CA CYS A 23 -8.54 6.01 -45.30
C CYS A 23 -9.71 5.04 -45.21
N THR A 24 -9.43 3.74 -45.32
CA THR A 24 -10.21 2.80 -44.51
C THR A 24 -9.80 3.04 -43.08
N GLU A 25 -10.69 3.60 -42.26
CA GLU A 25 -10.57 3.55 -40.81
C GLU A 25 -10.41 2.07 -40.44
N GLU A 26 -9.16 1.65 -40.26
CA GLU A 26 -8.89 0.48 -39.45
C GLU A 26 -9.54 0.82 -38.11
N ASN A 27 -10.66 0.14 -37.81
CA ASN A 27 -11.07 -0.02 -36.44
C ASN A 27 -9.93 -0.77 -35.78
N ILE A 28 -8.94 -0.01 -35.31
CA ILE A 28 -7.96 -0.47 -34.36
C ILE A 28 -8.82 -0.81 -33.15
N THR A 29 -9.24 -2.07 -33.05
CA THR A 29 -9.63 -2.63 -31.77
C THR A 29 -8.40 -2.42 -30.91
N ASN A 30 -8.39 -1.35 -30.11
CA ASN A 30 -7.43 -1.21 -29.03
C ASN A 30 -7.44 -2.56 -28.33
N PRO A 31 -6.27 -3.22 -28.14
CA PRO A 31 -6.22 -4.43 -27.36
C PRO A 31 -6.97 -4.14 -26.06
N PRO A 32 -7.81 -5.09 -25.56
CA PRO A 32 -8.61 -4.86 -24.37
C PRO A 32 -7.70 -4.26 -23.32
N GLN A 33 -8.04 -3.05 -22.88
CA GLN A 33 -7.27 -2.32 -21.88
C GLN A 33 -7.23 -3.25 -20.68
N GLN A 34 -6.08 -3.86 -20.43
CA GLN A 34 -5.92 -4.78 -19.32
C GLN A 34 -6.19 -3.93 -18.07
N GLU A 35 -7.28 -4.21 -17.36
CA GLU A 35 -7.60 -3.49 -16.13
C GLU A 35 -6.37 -3.54 -15.23
N THR A 36 -5.87 -2.37 -14.85
CA THR A 36 -4.72 -2.29 -13.98
C THR A 36 -5.17 -2.76 -12.61
N PRO A 37 -4.53 -3.78 -12.01
CA PRO A 37 -4.97 -4.30 -10.74
C PRO A 37 -5.05 -3.21 -9.67
N ASP A 38 -6.18 -3.15 -8.94
CA ASP A 38 -6.35 -2.22 -7.81
C ASP A 38 -6.21 -2.98 -6.48
N TYR A 39 -5.00 -2.94 -5.93
CA TYR A 39 -4.69 -3.54 -4.63
C TYR A 39 -4.97 -2.63 -3.45
N PHE A 40 -5.59 -1.45 -3.66
CA PHE A 40 -5.99 -0.59 -2.55
C PHE A 40 -7.26 0.21 -2.88
N PRO A 41 -8.43 -0.45 -3.11
CA PRO A 41 -9.68 0.27 -3.36
C PRO A 41 -10.08 1.09 -2.14
N HIS A 42 -10.27 2.39 -2.34
CA HIS A 42 -10.31 3.35 -1.24
C HIS A 42 -11.28 4.53 -1.48
N THR A 43 -12.29 4.32 -2.33
CA THR A 43 -13.36 5.28 -2.59
C THR A 43 -14.22 5.49 -1.34
N GLU A 44 -14.74 6.71 -1.15
CA GLU A 44 -15.60 7.03 -0.02
C GLU A 44 -16.85 6.13 0.02
N GLY A 45 -17.09 5.49 1.16
CA GLY A 45 -18.14 4.49 1.34
C GLY A 45 -17.71 3.05 1.06
N THR A 46 -16.44 2.83 0.68
CA THR A 46 -15.80 1.53 0.77
C THR A 46 -15.58 1.17 2.25
N TYR A 47 -15.87 -0.06 2.63
CA TYR A 47 -15.61 -0.57 3.98
C TYR A 47 -15.10 -2.02 3.95
N TYR A 48 -14.33 -2.37 4.98
CA TYR A 48 -13.83 -3.71 5.23
C TYR A 48 -14.06 -4.09 6.68
N LYS A 49 -14.40 -5.35 6.95
CA LYS A 49 -14.49 -5.92 8.30
C LYS A 49 -13.61 -7.15 8.39
N PHE A 50 -12.74 -7.14 9.38
CA PHE A 50 -11.80 -8.21 9.69
C PHE A 50 -12.14 -8.85 11.02
N GLU A 51 -12.05 -10.17 11.10
CA GLU A 51 -11.89 -10.88 12.37
C GLU A 51 -10.44 -10.74 12.83
N ILE A 52 -10.24 -10.46 14.12
CA ILE A 52 -8.93 -10.33 14.76
C ILE A 52 -8.76 -11.44 15.79
N THR A 53 -7.58 -12.07 15.77
CA THR A 53 -7.11 -12.93 16.85
C THR A 53 -5.74 -12.44 17.30
N GLN A 54 -5.57 -12.25 18.61
CA GLN A 54 -4.28 -11.97 19.24
C GLN A 54 -3.83 -13.16 20.08
N SER A 55 -2.55 -13.50 20.00
CA SER A 55 -1.98 -14.61 20.74
C SER A 55 -0.57 -14.32 21.23
N ASP A 56 -0.19 -14.91 22.34
CA ASP A 56 1.17 -14.95 22.85
C ASP A 56 1.66 -16.40 23.02
N SER A 57 2.78 -16.60 23.70
CA SER A 57 3.32 -17.94 23.97
C SER A 57 2.40 -18.86 24.78
N SER A 58 1.40 -18.31 25.47
CA SER A 58 0.43 -19.03 26.30
C SER A 58 -0.86 -19.37 25.56
N GLY A 59 -1.08 -18.82 24.37
CA GLY A 59 -2.24 -19.12 23.52
C GLY A 59 -2.96 -17.87 23.03
N ILE A 60 -4.24 -18.01 22.67
CA ILE A 60 -5.09 -16.88 22.30
C ILE A 60 -5.38 -16.05 23.56
N ILE A 61 -5.11 -14.76 23.48
CA ILE A 61 -5.34 -13.81 24.58
C ILE A 61 -6.51 -12.87 24.31
N ASP A 62 -6.83 -12.62 23.03
CA ASP A 62 -7.92 -11.73 22.64
C ASP A 62 -8.48 -12.08 21.27
N THR A 63 -9.76 -11.79 21.06
CA THR A 63 -10.43 -11.86 19.76
C THR A 63 -11.37 -10.68 19.57
N GLY A 64 -11.65 -10.32 18.33
CA GLY A 64 -12.54 -9.20 18.04
C GLY A 64 -12.67 -8.86 16.58
N PHE A 65 -13.05 -7.62 16.29
CA PHE A 65 -13.27 -7.15 14.94
C PHE A 65 -12.55 -5.83 14.68
N ARG A 66 -11.99 -5.67 13.49
CA ARG A 66 -11.52 -4.38 12.97
C ARG A 66 -12.37 -3.99 11.77
N THR A 67 -12.90 -2.78 11.79
CA THR A 67 -13.62 -2.20 10.66
C THR A 67 -12.80 -1.04 10.11
N VAL A 68 -12.59 -1.03 8.80
CA VAL A 68 -11.86 0.00 8.07
C VAL A 68 -12.85 0.71 7.16
N SER A 69 -12.84 2.04 7.15
CA SER A 69 -13.64 2.85 6.25
C SER A 69 -12.85 4.08 5.78
N TYR A 70 -13.25 4.65 4.65
CA TYR A 70 -12.63 5.86 4.09
C TYR A 70 -13.60 7.02 4.09
N SER A 71 -13.16 8.17 4.59
CA SER A 71 -14.02 9.32 4.87
C SER A 71 -13.36 10.64 4.47
N GLY A 72 -13.64 11.10 3.25
CA GLY A 72 -13.20 12.40 2.77
C GLY A 72 -11.68 12.56 2.63
N ASP A 73 -11.28 13.81 2.44
CA ASP A 73 -9.91 14.23 2.21
C ASP A 73 -9.46 15.25 3.27
N THR A 74 -8.16 15.31 3.51
CA THR A 74 -7.48 16.33 4.31
C THR A 74 -6.24 16.83 3.58
N THR A 75 -5.61 17.90 4.07
CA THR A 75 -4.36 18.41 3.54
C THR A 75 -3.39 18.67 4.67
N ILE A 76 -2.22 18.02 4.64
CA ILE A 76 -1.14 18.17 5.62
C ILE A 76 0.07 18.70 4.86
N ASP A 77 0.64 19.82 5.30
CA ASP A 77 1.80 20.46 4.66
C ASP A 77 1.67 20.64 3.13
N ARG A 78 0.45 21.02 2.69
CA ARG A 78 0.05 21.19 1.27
C ARG A 78 -0.02 19.90 0.45
N THR A 79 0.12 18.74 1.07
CA THR A 79 -0.06 17.44 0.44
C THR A 79 -1.47 16.92 0.75
N PRO A 80 -2.27 16.57 -0.27
CA PRO A 80 -3.59 15.99 -0.06
C PRO A 80 -3.49 14.53 0.38
N TYR A 81 -4.29 14.17 1.38
CA TYR A 81 -4.43 12.80 1.89
C TYR A 81 -5.91 12.45 2.01
N ARG A 82 -6.21 11.16 1.95
CA ARG A 82 -7.49 10.58 2.36
C ARG A 82 -7.45 10.15 3.80
N VAL A 83 -8.60 10.22 4.46
CA VAL A 83 -8.75 9.74 5.84
C VAL A 83 -9.21 8.30 5.82
N GLN A 84 -8.44 7.44 6.47
CA GLN A 84 -8.83 6.08 6.83
C GLN A 84 -9.22 6.06 8.31
N ILE A 85 -10.40 5.53 8.61
CA ILE A 85 -10.92 5.36 9.97
C ILE A 85 -10.90 3.87 10.29
N ASP A 86 -10.20 3.54 11.36
CA ASP A 86 -10.02 2.19 11.88
C ASP A 86 -10.72 2.05 13.22
N SER A 87 -11.78 1.26 13.26
CA SER A 87 -12.50 0.91 14.50
C SER A 87 -12.17 -0.51 14.90
N THR A 88 -11.48 -0.70 16.02
CA THR A 88 -11.16 -2.01 16.59
C THR A 88 -12.00 -2.27 17.83
N GLU A 89 -12.73 -3.37 17.85
CA GLU A 89 -13.50 -3.86 18.99
C GLU A 89 -12.88 -5.15 19.50
N THR A 90 -12.30 -5.13 20.70
CA THR A 90 -11.85 -6.33 21.41
C THR A 90 -12.25 -6.24 22.88
N ASN A 91 -12.57 -7.37 23.53
CA ASN A 91 -13.02 -7.39 24.93
C ASN A 91 -14.11 -6.34 25.31
N GLN A 92 -15.06 -6.08 24.40
CA GLN A 92 -16.12 -5.06 24.55
C GLN A 92 -15.62 -3.61 24.65
N GLN A 93 -14.34 -3.36 24.36
CA GLN A 93 -13.76 -2.03 24.23
C GLN A 93 -13.61 -1.68 22.76
N MET A 94 -14.07 -0.48 22.40
CA MET A 94 -13.95 0.05 21.05
C MET A 94 -12.88 1.15 21.04
N THR A 95 -11.89 0.99 20.16
CA THR A 95 -10.86 2.00 19.87
C THR A 95 -11.04 2.47 18.44
N VAL A 96 -11.04 3.78 18.23
CA VAL A 96 -11.12 4.40 16.90
C VAL A 96 -9.85 5.19 16.66
N THR A 97 -9.20 4.92 15.54
CA THR A 97 -7.98 5.59 15.10
C THR A 97 -8.19 6.16 13.70
N GLU A 98 -7.67 7.36 13.47
CA GLU A 98 -7.61 7.97 12.14
C GLU A 98 -6.18 7.90 11.63
N SER A 99 -6.03 7.54 10.35
CA SER A 99 -4.77 7.61 9.62
C SER A 99 -4.97 8.31 8.29
N PHE A 100 -3.90 8.89 7.78
CA PHE A 100 -3.94 9.69 6.54
C PHE A 100 -3.05 9.03 5.51
N PHE A 101 -3.57 8.77 4.32
CA PHE A 101 -2.81 8.13 3.25
C PHE A 101 -3.09 8.76 1.89
N ARG A 102 -2.17 8.56 0.96
CA ARG A 102 -2.34 8.91 -0.45
C ARG A 102 -1.87 7.76 -1.32
N THR A 103 -2.49 7.61 -2.47
CA THR A 103 -2.11 6.63 -3.48
C THR A 103 -1.48 7.35 -4.67
N THR A 104 -0.53 6.69 -5.31
CA THR A 104 0.02 7.08 -6.61
C THR A 104 0.15 5.84 -7.47
N GLU A 105 0.52 6.01 -8.74
CA GLU A 105 0.88 4.90 -9.62
C GLU A 105 2.00 4.00 -9.05
N THR A 106 2.82 4.53 -8.14
CA THR A 106 3.99 3.82 -7.59
C THR A 106 3.75 3.18 -6.22
N GLY A 107 2.60 3.42 -5.57
CA GLY A 107 2.39 2.88 -4.23
C GLY A 107 1.36 3.61 -3.36
N VAL A 108 1.24 3.12 -2.13
CA VAL A 108 0.43 3.68 -1.05
C VAL A 108 1.35 4.27 0.01
N PHE A 109 1.09 5.52 0.37
CA PHE A 109 1.91 6.31 1.29
C PHE A 109 1.04 6.76 2.45
N TYR A 110 1.43 6.44 3.68
CA TYR A 110 0.77 6.93 4.88
C TYR A 110 1.59 8.06 5.49
N PHE A 111 0.89 9.09 5.95
CA PHE A 111 1.48 10.13 6.80
C PHE A 111 1.90 9.53 8.14
N VAL A 112 3.07 9.92 8.61
CA VAL A 112 3.60 9.53 9.93
C VAL A 112 3.70 10.79 10.79
N ASP A 113 2.92 10.84 11.87
CA ASP A 113 3.09 11.90 12.87
C ASP A 113 4.35 11.63 13.68
N THR A 114 5.33 12.50 13.51
CA THR A 114 6.66 12.39 14.12
C THR A 114 6.86 13.39 15.26
N THR A 115 5.82 14.13 15.65
CA THR A 115 5.89 15.18 16.70
C THR A 115 6.38 14.61 18.03
N GLY A 116 5.82 13.49 18.47
CA GLY A 116 6.23 12.80 19.71
C GLY A 116 7.67 12.29 19.67
N PHE A 117 8.08 11.68 18.55
CA PHE A 117 9.47 11.22 18.37
C PHE A 117 10.45 12.40 18.35
N SER A 118 10.15 13.45 17.59
CA SER A 118 10.97 14.66 17.50
C SER A 118 11.12 15.37 18.84
N ALA A 119 10.06 15.40 19.66
CA ALA A 119 10.09 15.97 21.01
C ALA A 119 11.01 15.20 21.97
N SER A 120 11.17 13.89 21.75
CA SER A 120 12.03 13.03 22.57
C SER A 120 13.53 13.16 22.25
N LEU A 121 13.87 13.72 21.09
CA LEU A 121 15.27 13.92 20.70
C LEU A 121 15.90 15.09 21.47
N PRO A 122 17.17 14.98 21.91
CA PRO A 122 17.95 16.13 22.36
C PRO A 122 18.02 17.22 21.27
N ASP A 123 18.04 18.49 21.67
CA ASP A 123 18.04 19.62 20.72
C ASP A 123 19.24 19.58 19.75
N SER A 124 20.39 19.07 20.19
CA SER A 124 21.57 18.87 19.34
C SER A 124 21.33 17.89 18.19
N LEU A 125 20.46 16.90 18.38
CA LEU A 125 20.12 15.90 17.35
C LEU A 125 18.95 16.35 16.47
N LYS A 126 18.02 17.17 16.97
CA LYS A 126 16.84 17.62 16.19
C LYS A 126 17.20 18.26 14.85
N SER A 127 18.31 18.99 14.79
CA SER A 127 18.80 19.62 13.54
C SER A 127 19.53 18.68 12.58
N LEU A 128 19.88 17.48 13.04
CA LEU A 128 20.69 16.50 12.32
C LEU A 128 19.90 15.28 11.85
N VAL A 129 18.78 14.96 12.50
CA VAL A 129 17.93 13.82 12.12
C VAL A 129 17.02 14.22 10.96
N GLU A 130 17.13 13.47 9.87
CA GLU A 130 16.13 13.51 8.80
C GLU A 130 15.03 12.50 9.14
N ILE A 131 13.82 12.99 9.42
CA ILE A 131 12.66 12.16 9.67
C ILE A 131 11.71 12.32 8.50
N GLN A 132 11.48 11.21 7.78
CA GLN A 132 10.50 11.19 6.71
C GLN A 132 9.09 11.33 7.31
N GLN A 133 8.25 12.17 6.73
CA GLN A 133 6.86 12.33 7.17
C GLN A 133 5.91 11.31 6.51
N GLU A 134 6.43 10.43 5.66
CA GLU A 134 5.63 9.41 4.98
C GLU A 134 6.29 8.05 5.06
N MET A 135 5.47 7.03 5.28
CA MET A 135 5.85 5.63 5.07
C MET A 135 5.26 5.13 3.74
N ARG A 136 6.08 4.48 2.92
CA ARG A 136 5.63 3.78 1.71
C ARG A 136 5.18 2.38 2.10
N ALA A 137 3.94 2.24 2.54
CA ALA A 137 3.38 0.96 2.99
C ALA A 137 3.43 -0.08 1.86
N TYR A 138 3.06 0.29 0.64
CA TYR A 138 3.08 -0.61 -0.52
C TYR A 138 3.79 0.04 -1.72
N LEU A 139 4.56 -0.77 -2.46
CA LEU A 139 5.13 -0.41 -3.75
C LEU A 139 4.31 -1.07 -4.87
N PHE A 140 4.05 -0.34 -5.94
CA PHE A 140 3.46 -0.88 -7.16
C PHE A 140 4.40 -0.70 -8.36
N PRO A 141 4.45 -1.68 -9.29
CA PRO A 141 3.73 -2.96 -9.26
C PRO A 141 4.32 -3.98 -8.26
N LEU A 142 3.49 -4.92 -7.76
CA LEU A 142 3.93 -6.00 -6.86
C LEU A 142 4.39 -7.23 -7.67
N GLU A 143 5.68 -7.25 -8.00
CA GLU A 143 6.31 -8.25 -8.85
C GLU A 143 7.50 -8.97 -8.20
N GLY A 144 7.89 -10.10 -8.77
CA GLY A 144 9.02 -10.91 -8.30
C GLY A 144 10.30 -10.09 -8.14
N GLY A 145 10.89 -10.13 -6.94
CA GLY A 145 12.11 -9.39 -6.61
C GLY A 145 11.90 -7.96 -6.11
N SER A 146 10.65 -7.47 -6.09
CA SER A 146 10.35 -6.13 -5.55
C SER A 146 10.66 -6.05 -4.06
N THR A 147 11.53 -5.12 -3.70
CA THR A 147 11.84 -4.75 -2.31
C THR A 147 11.95 -3.24 -2.19
N TRP A 148 11.50 -2.69 -1.07
CA TRP A 148 11.56 -1.25 -0.81
C TRP A 148 11.76 -0.95 0.67
N THR A 149 12.27 0.24 0.94
CA THR A 149 12.22 0.82 2.28
C THR A 149 10.82 1.39 2.49
N VAL A 150 10.12 0.87 3.50
CA VAL A 150 8.80 1.36 3.91
C VAL A 150 8.97 2.63 4.72
N TYR A 151 9.86 2.58 5.70
CA TYR A 151 10.17 3.72 6.56
C TYR A 151 11.57 3.56 7.14
N ARG A 152 12.29 4.67 7.28
CA ARG A 152 13.64 4.67 7.86
C ARG A 152 13.87 5.97 8.63
N VAL A 153 14.47 5.85 9.80
CA VAL A 153 15.05 6.97 10.54
C VAL A 153 16.55 6.75 10.60
N SER A 154 17.32 7.73 10.14
CA SER A 154 18.78 7.70 10.16
C SER A 154 19.32 8.96 10.85
N ILE A 155 20.24 8.76 11.79
CA ILE A 155 20.89 9.80 12.57
C ILE A 155 22.37 9.82 12.16
N PRO A 156 22.85 10.87 11.48
CA PRO A 156 24.26 10.98 11.15
C PRO A 156 25.06 11.23 12.43
N ILE A 157 26.07 10.39 12.70
CA ILE A 157 27.02 10.58 13.81
C ILE A 157 28.21 11.42 13.33
N ASN A 158 28.67 11.17 12.11
CA ASN A 158 29.67 11.96 11.40
C ASN A 158 29.51 11.75 9.86
N GLU A 159 30.42 12.30 9.05
CA GLU A 159 30.36 12.21 7.58
C GLU A 159 30.35 10.78 7.01
N PHE A 160 30.79 9.78 7.80
CA PHE A 160 30.96 8.40 7.34
C PHE A 160 30.08 7.38 8.08
N ILE A 161 29.50 7.75 9.22
CA ILE A 161 28.79 6.84 10.11
C ILE A 161 27.41 7.41 10.40
N SER A 162 26.38 6.60 10.16
CA SER A 162 25.02 6.87 10.58
C SER A 162 24.49 5.73 11.45
N PHE A 163 23.70 6.11 12.44
CA PHE A 163 22.92 5.19 13.26
C PHE A 163 21.49 5.12 12.73
N THR A 164 20.97 3.92 12.49
CA THR A 164 19.64 3.72 11.93
C THR A 164 18.77 3.00 12.97
N PRO A 165 18.14 3.74 13.90
CA PRO A 165 17.34 3.12 14.97
C PRO A 165 16.07 2.44 14.45
N ILE A 166 15.53 2.88 13.32
CA ILE A 166 14.31 2.35 12.72
C ILE A 166 14.57 2.07 11.25
N ASN A 167 14.39 0.82 10.84
CA ASN A 167 14.41 0.42 9.45
C ASN A 167 13.31 -0.60 9.18
N ILE A 168 12.31 -0.20 8.40
CA ILE A 168 11.21 -1.05 7.96
C ILE A 168 11.36 -1.29 6.46
N THR A 169 11.39 -2.55 6.06
CA THR A 169 11.45 -2.96 4.67
C THR A 169 10.23 -3.77 4.27
N GLY A 170 9.82 -3.63 3.02
CA GLY A 170 8.78 -4.42 2.39
C GLY A 170 9.37 -5.25 1.26
N ARG A 171 8.80 -6.44 1.02
CA ARG A 171 9.19 -7.33 -0.06
C ARG A 171 8.00 -8.10 -0.58
N PHE A 172 7.85 -8.14 -1.90
CA PHE A 172 6.94 -9.09 -2.53
C PHE A 172 7.49 -10.51 -2.41
N GLU A 173 6.70 -11.42 -1.85
CA GLU A 173 7.10 -12.81 -1.63
C GLU A 173 6.59 -13.72 -2.73
N ALA A 174 5.28 -13.79 -2.91
CA ALA A 174 4.64 -14.76 -3.81
C ALA A 174 3.20 -14.37 -4.16
N ASN A 175 2.67 -15.03 -5.19
CA ASN A 175 1.22 -15.13 -5.36
C ASN A 175 0.73 -16.35 -4.56
N GLU A 176 -0.32 -16.21 -3.76
CA GLU A 176 -0.93 -17.29 -2.99
C GLU A 176 -2.45 -17.33 -3.21
N SER A 177 -3.03 -18.53 -3.26
CA SER A 177 -4.49 -18.70 -3.23
C SER A 177 -4.97 -18.88 -1.80
N ILE A 178 -5.85 -18.00 -1.34
CA ILE A 178 -6.40 -18.01 0.03
C ILE A 178 -7.90 -18.27 -0.02
N LEU A 179 -8.37 -19.18 0.82
CA LEU A 179 -9.79 -19.34 1.12
C LEU A 179 -10.20 -18.27 2.14
N LEU A 180 -11.12 -17.38 1.75
CA LEU A 180 -11.79 -16.44 2.64
C LEU A 180 -13.15 -17.00 3.06
N ASN A 181 -13.43 -16.94 4.36
CA ASN A 181 -14.72 -17.34 4.92
C ASN A 181 -15.58 -16.08 5.11
N LEU A 182 -16.05 -15.51 4.00
CA LEU A 182 -16.86 -14.29 4.03
C LEU A 182 -18.25 -14.59 4.58
N ILE A 183 -18.92 -13.58 5.14
CA ILE A 183 -20.31 -13.69 5.59
C ILE A 183 -21.25 -14.06 4.42
N SER A 184 -20.92 -13.64 3.20
CA SER A 184 -21.64 -13.99 1.97
C SER A 184 -21.39 -15.42 1.48
N GLY A 185 -20.42 -16.12 2.07
CA GLY A 185 -20.00 -17.47 1.67
C GLY A 185 -18.51 -17.58 1.41
N ASP A 186 -18.02 -18.82 1.43
CA ASP A 186 -16.62 -19.13 1.17
C ASP A 186 -16.19 -18.76 -0.26
N THR A 187 -15.03 -18.15 -0.41
CA THR A 187 -14.47 -17.77 -1.71
C THR A 187 -12.96 -17.90 -1.70
N THR A 188 -12.41 -18.56 -2.73
CA THR A 188 -10.96 -18.65 -2.94
C THR A 188 -10.50 -17.54 -3.86
N ILE A 189 -9.53 -16.74 -3.41
CA ILE A 189 -8.98 -15.63 -4.20
C ILE A 189 -7.47 -15.74 -4.34
N THR A 190 -6.94 -15.26 -5.47
CA THR A 190 -5.50 -15.10 -5.65
C THR A 190 -5.03 -13.77 -5.05
N THR A 191 -3.96 -13.84 -4.28
CA THR A 191 -3.42 -12.72 -3.51
C THR A 191 -1.94 -12.52 -3.81
N LYS A 192 -1.47 -11.28 -3.65
CA LYS A 192 -0.07 -10.89 -3.58
C LYS A 192 0.35 -10.88 -2.11
N LYS A 193 1.24 -11.78 -1.72
CA LYS A 193 1.82 -11.78 -0.38
C LYS A 193 3.00 -10.81 -0.33
N VAL A 194 2.96 -9.90 0.62
CA VAL A 194 4.02 -8.95 0.94
C VAL A 194 4.52 -9.21 2.35
N SER A 195 5.82 -9.45 2.50
CA SER A 195 6.49 -9.57 3.79
C SER A 195 7.10 -8.24 4.20
N PHE A 196 7.00 -7.94 5.49
CA PHE A 196 7.54 -6.76 6.13
C PHE A 196 8.47 -7.18 7.25
N ALA A 197 9.62 -6.50 7.33
CA ALA A 197 10.57 -6.65 8.42
C ALA A 197 10.86 -5.28 9.03
N PHE A 198 10.71 -5.17 10.35
CA PHE A 198 11.07 -4.00 11.13
C PHE A 198 12.27 -4.35 12.00
N ALA A 199 13.41 -3.75 11.69
CA ALA A 199 14.60 -3.75 12.53
C ALA A 199 14.59 -2.49 13.41
N PHE A 200 14.55 -2.72 14.72
CA PHE A 200 14.68 -1.69 15.74
C PHE A 200 16.03 -1.83 16.44
N THR A 201 16.79 -0.74 16.49
CA THR A 201 18.06 -0.68 17.20
C THR A 201 17.97 0.46 18.24
N PRO A 202 17.91 0.16 19.54
CA PRO A 202 17.65 1.18 20.57
C PRO A 202 18.85 2.11 20.82
N SER A 203 20.07 1.65 20.56
CA SER A 203 21.30 2.45 20.67
C SER A 203 22.35 1.96 19.66
N PRO A 204 23.37 2.78 19.32
CA PRO A 204 24.40 2.38 18.37
C PRO A 204 25.13 1.07 18.73
N GLU A 205 25.27 0.78 20.02
CA GLU A 205 25.89 -0.43 20.55
C GLU A 205 24.88 -1.53 20.93
N GLY A 206 23.59 -1.26 20.77
CA GLY A 206 22.50 -2.14 21.18
C GLY A 206 22.25 -3.28 20.20
N SER A 207 21.67 -4.38 20.69
CA SER A 207 21.22 -5.47 19.84
C SER A 207 20.02 -5.04 18.98
N ILE A 208 19.98 -5.54 17.75
CA ILE A 208 18.84 -5.37 16.85
C ILE A 208 17.71 -6.27 17.32
N VAL A 209 16.51 -5.69 17.46
CA VAL A 209 15.25 -6.42 17.67
C VAL A 209 14.49 -6.41 16.35
N THR A 210 14.03 -7.58 15.90
CA THR A 210 13.34 -7.72 14.62
C THR A 210 11.89 -8.14 14.84
N TYR A 211 10.99 -7.45 14.16
CA TYR A 211 9.57 -7.79 14.07
C TYR A 211 9.20 -8.08 12.61
N ASN A 212 8.30 -9.02 12.37
CA ASN A 212 7.90 -9.44 11.04
C ASN A 212 6.38 -9.47 10.89
N ALA A 213 5.90 -9.13 9.71
CA ALA A 213 4.49 -9.24 9.35
C ALA A 213 4.33 -9.59 7.88
N ASN A 214 3.23 -10.25 7.55
CA ASN A 214 2.83 -10.56 6.19
C ASN A 214 1.46 -9.96 5.94
N VAL A 215 1.29 -9.40 4.75
CA VAL A 215 0.02 -8.87 4.25
C VAL A 215 -0.31 -9.57 2.94
N TRP A 216 -1.56 -9.95 2.77
CA TRP A 216 -2.08 -10.48 1.52
C TRP A 216 -3.03 -9.48 0.89
N LEU A 217 -2.69 -9.05 -0.32
CA LEU A 217 -3.45 -8.08 -1.10
C LEU A 217 -4.14 -8.80 -2.27
N ALA A 218 -5.43 -8.58 -2.43
CA ALA A 218 -6.21 -9.12 -3.53
C ALA A 218 -6.61 -8.00 -4.49
N ASP A 219 -6.65 -8.34 -5.78
CA ASP A 219 -7.06 -7.41 -6.82
C ASP A 219 -8.53 -7.02 -6.66
N ASN A 220 -8.81 -5.72 -6.81
CA ASN A 220 -10.11 -5.10 -6.61
C ASN A 220 -10.74 -5.38 -5.24
N ILE A 221 -9.93 -5.73 -4.22
CA ILE A 221 -10.37 -5.91 -2.83
C ILE A 221 -9.43 -5.22 -1.86
N GLY A 222 -8.13 -5.22 -2.12
CA GLY A 222 -7.14 -4.69 -1.19
C GLY A 222 -6.71 -5.71 -0.15
N VAL A 223 -6.50 -5.30 1.11
CA VAL A 223 -5.98 -6.18 2.15
C VAL A 223 -7.03 -7.22 2.56
N VAL A 224 -6.69 -8.51 2.47
CA VAL A 224 -7.60 -9.60 2.83
C VAL A 224 -7.14 -10.41 4.04
N LYS A 225 -5.84 -10.36 4.34
CA LYS A 225 -5.24 -11.00 5.50
C LYS A 225 -4.01 -10.22 5.95
N ILE A 226 -3.82 -10.13 7.26
CA ILE A 226 -2.57 -9.67 7.88
C ILE A 226 -2.18 -10.67 8.98
N GLU A 227 -0.89 -10.98 9.09
CA GLU A 227 -0.37 -11.87 10.13
C GLU A 227 1.03 -11.43 10.55
N GLY A 228 1.29 -11.20 11.83
CA GLY A 228 2.61 -10.82 12.30
C GLY A 228 2.66 -10.26 13.70
N ASP A 229 3.81 -9.74 14.08
CA ASP A 229 4.02 -9.04 15.34
C ASP A 229 3.08 -7.83 15.47
N ALA A 230 2.38 -7.73 16.59
CA ALA A 230 1.36 -6.71 16.85
C ALA A 230 1.85 -5.29 16.60
N ILE A 231 3.11 -5.00 16.98
CA ILE A 231 3.74 -3.70 16.79
C ILE A 231 3.80 -3.34 15.31
N LEU A 232 4.27 -4.25 14.46
CA LEU A 232 4.40 -3.99 13.03
C LEU A 232 3.03 -3.98 12.34
N VAL A 233 2.11 -4.84 12.76
CA VAL A 233 0.73 -4.82 12.23
C VAL A 233 0.04 -3.50 12.55
N SER A 234 0.20 -2.97 13.76
CA SER A 234 -0.33 -1.64 14.14
C SER A 234 0.21 -0.55 13.20
N LEU A 235 1.52 -0.54 12.95
CA LEU A 235 2.14 0.43 12.04
C LEU A 235 1.60 0.35 10.61
N LEU A 236 1.50 -0.85 10.06
CA LEU A 236 1.02 -1.06 8.70
C LEU A 236 -0.47 -0.72 8.53
N THR A 237 -1.22 -0.67 9.63
CA THR A 237 -2.64 -0.33 9.66
C THR A 237 -2.92 1.11 10.09
N GLY A 238 -1.87 1.94 10.26
CA GLY A 238 -2.00 3.35 10.61
C GLY A 238 -2.07 3.64 12.11
N GLY A 239 -1.96 2.63 12.96
CA GLY A 239 -1.74 2.80 14.39
C GLY A 239 -0.28 3.22 14.66
N GLY A 240 -0.07 4.29 15.42
CA GLY A 240 1.27 4.85 15.68
C GLY A 240 2.29 3.87 16.29
N LEU A 241 3.55 4.33 16.39
CA LEU A 241 4.66 3.58 17.00
C LEU A 241 4.51 3.46 18.53
N THR A 242 3.92 2.36 19.01
CA THR A 242 4.04 1.94 20.42
C THR A 242 4.96 0.74 20.54
N VAL A 243 6.22 0.98 20.91
CA VAL A 243 7.26 -0.05 21.10
C VAL A 243 7.28 -0.49 22.57
N THR A 244 6.16 -0.99 23.08
CA THR A 244 6.10 -1.57 24.44
C THR A 244 5.08 -2.71 24.47
N GLY A 245 5.54 -3.94 24.66
CA GLY A 245 4.63 -5.09 24.80
C GLY A 245 5.33 -6.44 24.75
N SER A 246 4.68 -7.44 25.33
CA SER A 246 5.00 -8.87 25.15
C SER A 246 5.01 -9.23 23.66
N PRO A 247 5.73 -10.27 23.20
CA PRO A 247 5.66 -10.72 21.80
C PRO A 247 4.27 -11.29 21.49
N THR A 248 3.37 -10.40 21.07
CA THR A 248 2.01 -10.75 20.66
C THR A 248 1.97 -10.83 19.14
N VAL A 249 1.40 -11.91 18.64
CA VAL A 249 1.10 -12.11 17.22
C VAL A 249 -0.36 -11.76 16.98
N VAL A 250 -0.61 -11.00 15.91
CA VAL A 250 -1.94 -10.61 15.46
C VAL A 250 -2.22 -11.31 14.14
N ASN A 251 -3.42 -11.88 14.03
CA ASN A 251 -3.99 -12.37 12.79
C ASN A 251 -5.26 -11.57 12.48
N GLN A 252 -5.35 -11.01 11.28
CA GLN A 252 -6.55 -10.35 10.77
C GLN A 252 -7.00 -11.05 9.49
N LYS A 253 -8.27 -11.42 9.39
CA LYS A 253 -8.85 -12.04 8.19
C LYS A 253 -10.11 -11.31 7.77
N LEU A 254 -10.21 -10.98 6.49
CA LEU A 254 -11.38 -10.32 5.93
C LEU A 254 -12.60 -11.26 5.98
N ILE A 255 -13.69 -10.77 6.55
CA ILE A 255 -14.97 -11.50 6.67
C ILE A 255 -16.11 -10.77 5.95
N GLU A 256 -15.96 -9.48 5.69
CA GLU A 256 -16.99 -8.66 5.04
C GLU A 256 -16.33 -7.47 4.33
N PHE A 257 -16.83 -7.09 3.15
CA PHE A 257 -16.40 -5.86 2.49
C PHE A 257 -17.49 -5.34 1.55
N LYS A 258 -17.38 -4.05 1.23
CA LYS A 258 -18.12 -3.40 0.15
C LYS A 258 -17.23 -2.36 -0.47
N ILE A 259 -17.13 -2.38 -1.79
CA ILE A 259 -16.36 -1.41 -2.57
C ILE A 259 -17.35 -0.61 -3.41
N LYS A 260 -17.12 0.70 -3.50
CA LYS A 260 -18.00 1.63 -4.21
C LYS A 260 -17.37 2.14 -5.49
#